data_AF-A0A521I0K4-F1
#
_entry.id   AF-A0A521I0K4-F1
#
_cell.length_a   1.000
_cell.length_b   1.000
_cell.length_c   1.000
_cell.angle_alpha   90.00
_cell.angle_beta   90.00
_cell.angle_gamma   90.00
#
_symmetry.space_group_name_H-M   'P 1'
#
loop_
_entity.id
_entity.type
_entity.pdbx_description
1 polymer ?
#
loop_
_entity_poly.entity_id
_entity_poly.type
_entity_poly.pdbx_seq_one_letter_code
_entity_poly.pdbx_strand_id
1 'polypeptide(L)'
;MANESNRQDNLSTLIAVLIALLSLAGAIVAWRVAGAASAAGDADAKGLLAAVDAEDAKTDAKTTVLGHLLVYARAVQNEVLKSEFDALAAKTDDTALKTQLEHESDVLDATATRDRDFLPDQYLDREQGFDAERDYGETLANNARQRDVVPDAHFAAADAFRAKTEYLLAILVFLGIAFVLLTLADAVRNRARYFLLFGGFAILVFGSLAAFLVEVYYWQ
;
A
#
# COMPACT_ATOMS: atom_id res chain seq x y z
N MET A 1 -2.51 45.17 54.65
CA MET A 1 -3.37 43.99 54.44
C MET A 1 -4.16 44.02 53.12
N ALA A 2 -4.66 45.17 52.62
CA ALA A 2 -5.40 45.21 51.35
C ALA A 2 -4.60 44.87 50.07
N ASN A 3 -3.27 45.06 50.07
CA ASN A 3 -2.43 44.77 48.88
C ASN A 3 -2.10 43.27 48.70
N GLU A 4 -2.21 42.44 49.74
CA GLU A 4 -1.89 41.01 49.62
C GLU A 4 -3.06 40.20 49.03
N SER A 5 -4.31 40.55 49.34
CA SER A 5 -5.47 39.86 48.75
C SER A 5 -5.57 40.11 47.25
N ASN A 6 -5.36 41.35 46.81
CA ASN A 6 -5.46 41.72 45.39
C ASN A 6 -4.39 41.02 44.52
N ARG A 7 -3.16 40.82 45.04
CA ARG A 7 -2.13 40.04 44.35
C ARG A 7 -2.48 38.55 44.24
N GLN A 8 -3.13 38.00 45.26
CA GLN A 8 -3.51 36.60 45.27
C GLN A 8 -4.63 36.32 44.25
N ASP A 9 -5.58 37.24 44.09
CA ASP A 9 -6.65 37.15 43.11
C ASP A 9 -6.11 37.21 41.66
N ASN A 10 -5.23 38.17 41.37
CA ASN A 10 -4.64 38.31 40.04
C ASN A 10 -3.83 37.07 39.59
N LEU A 11 -3.14 36.40 40.53
CA LEU A 11 -2.34 35.22 40.20
C LEU A 11 -3.22 33.99 39.94
N SER A 12 -4.32 33.82 40.69
CA SER A 12 -5.28 32.76 40.40
C SER A 12 -5.98 32.99 39.05
N THR A 13 -6.33 34.24 38.71
CA THR A 13 -6.84 34.57 37.37
C THR A 13 -5.82 34.24 36.28
N LEU A 14 -4.53 34.53 36.48
CA LEU A 14 -3.48 34.18 35.53
C LEU A 14 -3.36 32.66 35.33
N ILE A 15 -3.38 31.87 36.42
CA ILE A 15 -3.33 30.41 36.31
C ILE A 15 -4.55 29.88 35.56
N ALA A 16 -5.74 30.41 35.84
CA ALA A 16 -6.96 30.02 35.13
C ALA A 16 -6.85 30.28 33.61
N VAL A 17 -6.28 31.43 33.21
CA VAL A 17 -6.02 31.74 31.80
C VAL A 17 -5.00 30.77 31.19
N LEU A 18 -3.93 30.43 31.90
CA LEU A 18 -2.93 29.47 31.42
C LEU A 18 -3.53 28.06 31.25
N ILE A 19 -4.40 27.63 32.16
CA ILE A 19 -5.12 26.35 32.03
C ILE A 19 -6.02 26.37 30.80
N ALA A 20 -6.76 27.46 30.56
CA ALA A 20 -7.60 27.60 29.38
C ALA A 20 -6.79 27.54 28.07
N LEU A 21 -5.65 28.23 28.02
CA LEU A 21 -4.73 28.16 26.87
C LEU A 21 -4.15 26.75 26.68
N LEU A 22 -3.80 26.07 27.76
CA LEU A 22 -3.31 24.70 27.72
C LEU A 22 -4.37 23.74 27.18
N SER A 23 -5.63 23.87 27.62
CA SER A 23 -6.73 23.07 27.11
C SER A 23 -6.95 23.30 25.61
N LEU A 24 -6.84 24.54 25.14
CA LEU A 24 -6.92 24.85 23.71
C LEU A 24 -5.75 24.22 22.93
N ALA A 25 -4.51 24.35 23.42
CA ALA A 25 -3.35 23.73 22.79
C ALA A 25 -3.47 22.21 22.74
N GLY A 26 -3.90 21.58 23.84
CA GLY A 26 -4.16 20.13 23.90
C GLY A 26 -5.22 19.69 22.91
N ALA A 27 -6.31 20.45 22.76
CA ALA A 27 -7.36 20.16 21.77
C ALA A 27 -6.84 20.23 20.34
N ILE A 28 -6.01 21.24 20.02
CA ILE A 28 -5.39 21.37 18.69
C ILE A 28 -4.46 20.18 18.41
N VAL A 29 -3.60 19.82 19.37
CA VAL A 29 -2.68 18.67 19.23
C VAL A 29 -3.49 17.37 19.04
N ALA A 30 -4.53 17.15 19.84
CA ALA A 30 -5.39 15.98 19.73
C ALA A 30 -6.07 15.89 18.35
N TRP A 31 -6.56 17.01 17.81
CA TRP A 31 -7.11 17.04 16.45
C TRP A 31 -6.05 16.69 15.40
N ARG A 32 -4.80 17.16 15.56
CA ARG A 32 -3.70 16.81 14.66
C ARG A 32 -3.29 15.34 14.74
N VAL A 33 -3.29 14.74 15.94
CA VAL A 33 -3.09 13.29 16.14
C VAL A 33 -4.13 12.51 15.34
N ALA A 34 -5.41 12.88 15.45
CA ALA A 34 -6.49 12.19 14.73
C ALA A 34 -6.29 12.26 13.21
N GLY A 35 -5.93 13.43 12.67
CA GLY A 35 -5.66 13.58 11.24
C GLY A 35 -4.47 12.74 10.76
N ALA A 36 -3.37 12.71 11.51
CA ALA A 36 -2.20 11.89 11.17
C ALA A 36 -2.51 10.38 11.26
N ALA A 37 -3.25 9.95 12.27
CA ALA A 37 -3.66 8.56 12.42
C ALA A 37 -4.59 8.10 11.29
N SER A 38 -5.55 8.95 10.88
CA SER A 38 -6.39 8.67 9.71
C SER A 38 -5.58 8.56 8.43
N ALA A 39 -4.64 9.49 8.19
CA ALA A 39 -3.78 9.44 7.02
C ALA A 39 -2.89 8.18 6.98
N ALA A 40 -2.39 7.73 8.14
CA ALA A 40 -1.69 6.46 8.25
C ALA A 40 -2.57 5.28 7.83
N GLY A 41 -3.80 5.22 8.35
CA GLY A 41 -4.76 4.16 8.01
C GLY A 41 -5.16 4.15 6.53
N ASP A 42 -5.35 5.33 5.93
CA ASP A 42 -5.64 5.44 4.50
C ASP A 42 -4.46 4.96 3.64
N ALA A 43 -3.23 5.28 4.04
CA ALA A 43 -2.01 4.83 3.36
C ALA A 43 -1.82 3.30 3.52
N ASP A 44 -2.06 2.73 4.70
CA ASP A 44 -2.05 1.27 4.90
C ASP A 44 -3.06 0.56 4.00
N ALA A 45 -4.29 1.09 3.93
CA ALA A 45 -5.34 0.52 3.10
C ALA A 45 -4.94 0.53 1.61
N LYS A 46 -4.33 1.63 1.13
CA LYS A 46 -3.77 1.70 -0.22
C LYS A 46 -2.61 0.74 -0.44
N GLY A 47 -1.72 0.59 0.54
CA GLY A 47 -0.61 -0.38 0.46
C GLY A 47 -1.11 -1.81 0.36
N LEU A 48 -2.14 -2.17 1.13
CA LEU A 48 -2.78 -3.48 1.04
C LEU A 48 -3.46 -3.71 -0.31
N LEU A 49 -4.20 -2.72 -0.81
CA LEU A 49 -4.82 -2.79 -2.13
C LEU A 49 -3.77 -2.94 -3.24
N ALA A 50 -2.68 -2.17 -3.19
CA ALA A 50 -1.60 -2.27 -4.16
C ALA A 50 -0.86 -3.62 -4.08
N ALA A 51 -0.74 -4.21 -2.88
CA ALA A 51 -0.17 -5.54 -2.72
C ALA A 51 -1.08 -6.63 -3.32
N VAL A 52 -2.39 -6.51 -3.14
CA VAL A 52 -3.39 -7.38 -3.78
C VAL A 52 -3.34 -7.21 -5.30
N ASP A 53 -3.34 -5.98 -5.79
CA ASP A 53 -3.25 -5.67 -7.22
C ASP A 53 -1.96 -6.22 -7.85
N ALA A 54 -0.84 -6.15 -7.14
CA ALA A 54 0.43 -6.73 -7.57
C ALA A 54 0.38 -8.26 -7.69
N GLU A 55 -0.29 -8.94 -6.75
CA GLU A 55 -0.43 -10.40 -6.78
C GLU A 55 -1.46 -10.85 -7.82
N ASP A 56 -2.55 -10.10 -7.98
CA ASP A 56 -3.54 -10.33 -9.03
C ASP A 56 -2.91 -10.15 -10.41
N ALA A 57 -2.09 -9.10 -10.61
CA ALA A 57 -1.38 -8.88 -11.88
C ALA A 57 -0.46 -10.05 -12.25
N LYS A 58 0.25 -10.62 -11.26
CA LYS A 58 1.09 -11.82 -11.44
C LYS A 58 0.26 -13.06 -11.74
N THR A 59 -0.85 -13.24 -11.02
CA THR A 59 -1.73 -14.40 -11.19
C THR A 59 -2.40 -14.40 -12.55
N ASP A 60 -2.88 -13.23 -12.99
CA ASP A 60 -3.49 -13.04 -14.30
C ASP A 60 -2.46 -13.27 -15.42
N ALA A 61 -1.24 -12.74 -15.27
CA ALA A 61 -0.15 -13.00 -16.21
C ALA A 61 0.20 -14.49 -16.30
N LYS A 62 0.32 -15.20 -15.17
CA LYS A 62 0.55 -16.65 -15.16
C LYS A 62 -0.58 -17.42 -15.83
N THR A 63 -1.83 -17.07 -15.55
CA THR A 63 -3.00 -17.75 -16.10
C THR A 63 -3.08 -17.57 -17.61
N THR A 64 -2.81 -16.36 -18.09
CA THR A 64 -2.74 -16.03 -19.52
C THR A 64 -1.66 -16.86 -20.23
N VAL A 65 -0.43 -16.87 -19.70
CA VAL A 65 0.69 -17.64 -20.27
C VAL A 65 0.41 -19.14 -20.25
N LEU A 66 -0.19 -19.67 -19.17
CA LEU A 66 -0.61 -21.07 -19.11
C LEU A 66 -1.65 -21.39 -20.19
N GLY A 67 -2.59 -20.46 -20.44
CA GLY A 67 -3.54 -20.58 -21.54
C GLY A 67 -2.85 -20.69 -22.90
N HIS A 68 -1.92 -19.78 -23.20
CA HIS A 68 -1.14 -19.82 -24.43
C HIS A 68 -0.29 -21.10 -24.53
N LEU A 69 0.39 -21.50 -23.46
CA LEU A 69 1.19 -22.73 -23.42
C LEU A 69 0.36 -23.98 -23.71
N LEU A 70 -0.86 -24.08 -23.18
CA LEU A 70 -1.76 -25.20 -23.45
C LEU A 70 -2.21 -25.25 -24.91
N VAL A 71 -2.49 -24.09 -25.51
CA VAL A 71 -2.82 -23.97 -26.94
C VAL A 71 -1.63 -24.38 -27.80
N TYR A 72 -0.43 -23.91 -27.47
CA TYR A 72 0.82 -24.29 -28.15
C TYR A 72 1.08 -25.80 -28.06
N ALA A 73 0.98 -26.38 -26.87
CA ALA A 73 1.18 -27.82 -26.67
C ALA A 73 0.19 -28.66 -27.50
N ARG A 74 -1.07 -28.21 -27.61
CA ARG A 74 -2.08 -28.85 -28.45
C ARG A 74 -1.75 -28.74 -29.94
N ALA A 75 -1.30 -27.57 -30.40
CA ALA A 75 -0.88 -27.37 -31.78
C ALA A 75 0.28 -28.31 -32.16
N VAL A 76 1.32 -28.39 -31.32
CA VAL A 76 2.46 -29.29 -31.51
C VAL A 76 2.01 -30.76 -31.50
N GLN A 77 1.13 -31.14 -30.57
CA GLN A 77 0.57 -32.50 -30.53
C GLN A 77 -0.16 -32.85 -31.83
N ASN A 78 -0.99 -31.94 -32.33
CA ASN A 78 -1.74 -32.15 -33.58
C ASN A 78 -0.82 -32.26 -34.79
N GLU A 79 0.26 -31.47 -34.86
CA GLU A 79 1.27 -31.59 -35.92
C GLU A 79 2.00 -32.94 -35.88
N VAL A 80 2.37 -33.42 -34.69
CA VAL A 80 2.99 -34.74 -34.55
C VAL A 80 2.02 -35.83 -34.99
N LEU A 81 0.77 -35.80 -34.51
CA LEU A 81 -0.25 -36.78 -34.91
C LEU A 81 -0.49 -36.76 -36.42
N LYS A 82 -0.63 -35.57 -37.02
CA LYS A 82 -0.73 -35.39 -38.47
C LYS A 82 0.40 -36.11 -39.20
N SER A 83 1.65 -35.89 -38.78
CA SER A 83 2.82 -36.53 -39.40
C SER A 83 2.78 -38.06 -39.33
N GLU A 84 2.22 -38.63 -38.25
CA GLU A 84 2.03 -40.07 -38.11
C GLU A 84 0.90 -40.60 -39.01
N PHE A 85 -0.21 -39.88 -39.13
CA PHE A 85 -1.30 -40.21 -40.07
C PHE A 85 -0.82 -40.17 -41.52
N ASP A 86 -0.07 -39.14 -41.91
CA ASP A 86 0.55 -39.03 -43.24
C ASP A 86 1.50 -40.20 -43.52
N ALA A 87 2.34 -40.57 -42.54
CA ALA A 87 3.26 -41.68 -42.67
C ALA A 87 2.55 -43.05 -42.78
N LEU A 88 1.40 -43.22 -42.10
CA LEU A 88 0.57 -44.41 -42.21
C LEU A 88 -0.17 -44.47 -43.56
N ALA A 89 -0.71 -43.34 -44.03
CA ALA A 89 -1.36 -43.24 -45.33
C ALA A 89 -0.41 -43.58 -46.48
N ALA A 90 0.86 -43.18 -46.36
CA ALA A 90 1.91 -43.50 -47.33
C ALA A 90 2.31 -44.99 -47.37
N LYS A 91 2.06 -45.76 -46.31
CA LYS A 91 2.46 -47.17 -46.16
C LYS A 91 1.32 -48.16 -46.44
N THR A 92 0.08 -47.67 -46.51
CA THR A 92 -1.12 -48.49 -46.71
C THR A 92 -1.45 -48.61 -48.20
N ASP A 93 -1.69 -49.84 -48.67
CA ASP A 93 -2.15 -50.12 -50.04
C ASP A 93 -3.69 -50.13 -50.17
N ASP A 94 -4.42 -50.17 -49.05
CA ASP A 94 -5.88 -50.10 -49.03
C ASP A 94 -6.36 -48.66 -49.30
N THR A 95 -7.01 -48.45 -50.45
CA THR A 95 -7.51 -47.14 -50.89
C THR A 95 -8.54 -46.53 -49.95
N ALA A 96 -9.39 -47.33 -49.30
CA ALA A 96 -10.42 -46.83 -48.40
C ALA A 96 -9.79 -46.34 -47.10
N LEU A 97 -8.89 -47.15 -46.52
CA LEU A 97 -8.15 -46.78 -45.32
C LEU A 97 -7.24 -45.57 -45.57
N LYS A 98 -6.57 -45.52 -46.73
CA LYS A 98 -5.73 -44.37 -47.11
C LYS A 98 -6.54 -43.07 -47.15
N THR A 99 -7.70 -43.07 -47.82
CA THR A 99 -8.57 -41.88 -47.89
C THR A 99 -9.02 -41.43 -46.49
N GLN A 100 -9.30 -42.38 -45.59
CA GLN A 100 -9.66 -42.06 -44.21
C GLN A 100 -8.49 -41.43 -43.44
N LEU A 101 -7.27 -41.97 -43.55
CA LEU A 101 -6.08 -41.44 -42.88
C LEU A 101 -5.72 -40.03 -43.38
N GLU A 102 -5.83 -39.79 -44.70
CA GLU A 102 -5.64 -38.47 -45.31
C GLU A 102 -6.67 -37.47 -44.77
N HIS A 103 -7.95 -37.86 -44.65
CA HIS A 103 -8.98 -37.00 -44.07
C HIS A 103 -8.69 -36.61 -42.61
N GLU A 104 -8.28 -37.58 -41.77
CA GLU A 104 -7.92 -37.29 -40.37
C GLU A 104 -6.69 -36.37 -40.28
N SER A 105 -5.71 -36.55 -41.17
CA SER A 105 -4.55 -35.67 -41.29
C SER A 105 -4.96 -34.22 -41.61
N ASP A 106 -5.85 -34.03 -42.58
CA ASP A 106 -6.38 -32.70 -42.94
C ASP A 106 -7.12 -32.04 -41.77
N VAL A 107 -7.90 -32.82 -41.00
CA VAL A 107 -8.61 -32.31 -39.81
C VAL A 107 -7.63 -31.89 -38.71
N LEU A 108 -6.57 -32.66 -38.48
CA LEU A 108 -5.52 -32.32 -37.53
C LEU A 108 -4.74 -31.08 -37.96
N ASP A 109 -4.45 -30.94 -39.26
CA ASP A 109 -3.78 -29.76 -39.81
C ASP A 109 -4.60 -28.48 -39.64
N ALA A 110 -5.90 -28.55 -39.99
CA ALA A 110 -6.82 -27.44 -39.80
C ALA A 110 -6.95 -27.06 -38.31
N THR A 111 -6.95 -28.05 -37.41
CA THR A 111 -7.02 -27.82 -35.96
C THR A 111 -5.72 -27.20 -35.42
N ALA A 112 -4.55 -27.71 -35.84
CA ALA A 112 -3.26 -27.16 -35.46
C ALA A 112 -3.08 -25.71 -35.93
N THR A 113 -3.47 -25.43 -37.17
CA THR A 113 -3.45 -24.07 -37.75
C THR A 113 -4.33 -23.13 -36.94
N ARG A 114 -5.56 -23.55 -36.65
CA ARG A 114 -6.49 -22.75 -35.83
C ARG A 114 -5.95 -22.50 -34.43
N ASP A 115 -5.37 -23.50 -33.78
CA ASP A 115 -4.78 -23.33 -32.44
C ASP A 115 -3.60 -22.34 -32.49
N ARG A 116 -2.78 -22.39 -33.55
CA ARG A 116 -1.69 -21.42 -33.78
C ARG A 116 -2.18 -19.99 -33.99
N ASP A 117 -3.32 -19.79 -34.66
CA ASP A 117 -3.90 -18.45 -34.85
C ASP A 117 -4.30 -17.77 -33.52
N PHE A 118 -4.52 -18.54 -32.44
CA PHE A 118 -4.78 -17.99 -31.11
C PHE A 118 -3.50 -17.56 -30.37
N LEU A 119 -2.31 -17.92 -30.86
CA LEU A 119 -1.03 -17.54 -30.29
C LEU A 119 -0.52 -16.26 -30.94
N PRO A 120 -0.18 -15.22 -30.17
CA PRO A 120 0.48 -14.05 -30.73
C PRO A 120 1.88 -14.40 -31.27
N ASP A 121 2.11 -14.11 -32.55
CA ASP A 121 3.39 -14.37 -33.24
C ASP A 121 4.62 -13.79 -32.51
N GLN A 122 4.43 -12.71 -31.75
CA GLN A 122 5.48 -12.06 -30.97
C GLN A 122 6.07 -12.94 -29.85
N TYR A 123 5.38 -13.99 -29.45
CA TYR A 123 5.82 -14.97 -28.45
C TYR A 123 6.37 -16.25 -29.06
N LEU A 124 6.45 -16.33 -30.40
CA LEU A 124 7.11 -17.42 -31.10
C LEU A 124 8.51 -16.98 -31.50
N ASP A 125 9.50 -17.84 -31.27
CA ASP A 125 10.86 -17.62 -31.74
C ASP A 125 10.98 -17.94 -33.25
N ARG A 126 12.21 -17.83 -33.79
CA ARG A 126 12.47 -18.10 -35.21
C ARG A 126 12.26 -19.57 -35.59
N GLU A 127 12.34 -20.47 -34.62
CA GLU A 127 12.12 -21.91 -34.77
C GLU A 127 10.67 -22.32 -34.44
N GLN A 128 9.79 -21.32 -34.23
CA GLN A 128 8.39 -21.48 -33.79
C GLN A 128 8.24 -22.09 -32.38
N GLY A 129 9.29 -22.03 -31.57
CA GLY A 129 9.25 -22.33 -30.14
C GLY A 129 8.52 -21.23 -29.38
N PHE A 130 7.67 -21.61 -28.42
CA PHE A 130 6.94 -20.67 -27.56
C PHE A 130 7.83 -20.12 -26.43
N ASP A 131 8.02 -18.81 -26.40
CA ASP A 131 8.75 -18.08 -25.36
C ASP A 131 7.81 -17.65 -24.23
N ALA A 132 7.59 -18.56 -23.28
CA ALA A 132 6.72 -18.33 -22.13
C ALA A 132 7.25 -17.24 -21.17
N GLU A 133 8.56 -17.02 -21.11
CA GLU A 133 9.16 -16.02 -20.23
C GLU A 133 8.88 -14.62 -20.76
N ARG A 134 9.01 -14.44 -22.08
CA ARG A 134 8.68 -13.18 -22.74
C ARG A 134 7.19 -12.86 -22.64
N ASP A 135 6.31 -13.82 -22.91
CA ASP A 135 4.86 -13.64 -22.76
C ASP A 135 4.47 -13.25 -21.32
N TYR A 136 5.05 -13.94 -20.33
CA TYR A 136 4.85 -13.60 -18.92
C TYR A 136 5.31 -12.19 -18.59
N GLY A 137 6.52 -11.81 -19.02
CA GLY A 137 7.09 -10.50 -18.75
C GLY A 137 6.28 -9.36 -19.37
N GLU A 138 5.88 -9.51 -20.64
CA GLU A 138 5.07 -8.51 -21.34
C GLU A 138 3.65 -8.40 -20.74
N THR A 139 3.00 -9.53 -20.44
CA THR A 139 1.67 -9.55 -19.83
C THR A 139 1.70 -8.97 -18.41
N LEU A 140 2.68 -9.34 -17.59
CA LEU A 140 2.87 -8.77 -16.26
C LEU A 140 3.11 -7.27 -16.33
N ALA A 141 3.97 -6.80 -17.23
CA ALA A 141 4.23 -5.38 -17.41
C ALA A 141 3.00 -4.62 -17.91
N ASN A 142 2.15 -5.24 -18.73
CA ASN A 142 0.89 -4.66 -19.15
C ASN A 142 -0.13 -4.56 -17.99
N ASN A 143 -0.24 -5.61 -17.19
CA ASN A 143 -1.12 -5.66 -16.03
C ASN A 143 -0.68 -4.64 -14.97
N ALA A 144 0.63 -4.55 -14.71
CA ALA A 144 1.24 -3.59 -13.80
C ALA A 144 1.04 -2.12 -14.24
N ARG A 145 0.83 -1.84 -15.53
CA ARG A 145 0.53 -0.47 -16.01
C ARG A 145 -0.90 -0.03 -15.70
N GLN A 146 -1.82 -0.97 -15.52
CA GLN A 146 -3.25 -0.68 -15.33
C GLN A 146 -3.63 -0.55 -13.85
N ARG A 147 -2.74 -0.96 -12.95
CA ARG A 147 -2.99 -1.06 -11.50
C ARG A 147 -1.83 -0.47 -10.72
N ASP A 148 -2.09 -0.15 -9.46
CA ASP A 148 -1.01 0.23 -8.54
C ASP A 148 -0.37 -1.05 -8.00
N VAL A 149 0.86 -1.34 -8.40
CA VAL A 149 1.59 -2.54 -7.98
C VAL A 149 2.78 -2.22 -7.06
N VAL A 150 2.83 -0.99 -6.51
CA VAL A 150 3.95 -0.52 -5.68
C VAL A 150 3.48 -0.31 -4.24
N PRO A 151 3.29 -1.40 -3.47
CA PRO A 151 2.80 -1.30 -2.09
C PRO A 151 3.79 -0.60 -1.15
N ASP A 152 5.09 -0.77 -1.38
CA ASP A 152 6.14 -0.29 -0.48
C ASP A 152 6.10 1.23 -0.28
N ALA A 153 5.75 1.99 -1.32
CA ALA A 153 5.64 3.44 -1.24
C ALA A 153 4.50 3.87 -0.30
N HIS A 154 3.38 3.16 -0.32
CA HIS A 154 2.23 3.44 0.55
C HIS A 154 2.50 3.05 2.00
N PHE A 155 3.15 1.90 2.23
CA PHE A 155 3.53 1.50 3.58
C PHE A 155 4.58 2.43 4.19
N ALA A 156 5.56 2.90 3.40
CA ALA A 156 6.51 3.91 3.85
C ALA A 156 5.82 5.23 4.25
N ALA A 157 4.81 5.65 3.48
CA ALA A 157 4.00 6.82 3.85
C ALA A 157 3.19 6.59 5.13
N ALA A 158 2.59 5.40 5.28
CA ALA A 158 1.87 5.02 6.50
C ALA A 158 2.78 5.07 7.74
N ASP A 159 4.00 4.54 7.63
CA ASP A 159 4.98 4.56 8.73
C ASP A 159 5.41 5.99 9.09
N ALA A 160 5.57 6.88 8.11
CA ALA A 160 5.85 8.29 8.38
C ALA A 160 4.70 8.96 9.17
N PHE A 161 3.45 8.68 8.81
CA PHE A 161 2.28 9.19 9.53
C PHE A 161 2.11 8.56 10.93
N ARG A 162 2.46 7.29 11.11
CA ARG A 162 2.50 6.64 12.43
C ARG A 162 3.54 7.28 13.33
N ALA A 163 4.76 7.49 12.83
CA ALA A 163 5.81 8.18 13.57
C ALA A 163 5.37 9.59 13.99
N LYS A 164 4.75 10.36 13.07
CA LYS A 164 4.15 11.66 13.40
C LYS A 164 3.11 11.56 14.52
N THR A 165 2.22 10.57 14.44
CA THR A 165 1.17 10.31 15.44
C THR A 165 1.78 10.01 16.81
N GLU A 166 2.83 9.18 16.86
CA GLU A 166 3.56 8.85 18.09
C GLU A 166 4.17 10.08 18.75
N TYR A 167 4.87 10.93 17.99
CA TYR A 167 5.45 12.17 18.52
C TYR A 167 4.38 13.13 19.06
N LEU A 168 3.26 13.29 18.33
CA LEU A 168 2.17 14.17 18.78
C LEU A 168 1.47 13.62 20.03
N LEU A 169 1.31 12.30 20.16
CA LEU A 169 0.80 11.67 21.37
C LEU A 169 1.74 11.88 22.56
N ALA A 170 3.05 11.73 22.37
CA ALA A 170 4.03 12.02 23.41
C ALA A 170 3.92 13.47 23.89
N ILE A 171 3.78 14.43 22.98
CA ILE A 171 3.56 15.85 23.31
C ILE A 171 2.25 16.04 24.08
N LEU A 172 1.17 15.36 23.70
CA LEU A 172 -0.10 15.43 24.41
C LEU A 172 0.03 14.95 25.86
N VAL A 173 0.81 13.89 26.10
CA VAL A 173 1.13 13.41 27.46
C VAL A 173 1.90 14.48 28.26
N PHE A 174 2.90 15.11 27.64
CA PHE A 174 3.64 16.22 28.28
C PHE A 174 2.72 17.41 28.63
N LEU A 175 1.79 17.78 27.74
CA LEU A 175 0.80 18.82 28.04
C LEU A 175 -0.15 18.41 29.18
N GLY A 176 -0.48 17.11 29.30
CA GLY A 176 -1.20 16.57 30.45
C GLY A 176 -0.46 16.78 31.77
N ILE A 177 0.86 16.59 31.80
CA ILE A 177 1.69 16.88 32.98
C ILE A 177 1.65 18.38 33.31
N ALA A 178 1.74 19.25 32.30
CA ALA A 178 1.61 20.70 32.50
C ALA A 178 0.26 21.06 33.14
N PHE A 179 -0.82 20.39 32.72
CA PHE A 179 -2.16 20.63 33.25
C PHE A 179 -2.25 20.30 34.73
N VAL A 180 -1.70 19.15 35.13
CA VAL A 180 -1.63 18.75 36.54
C VAL A 180 -0.81 19.76 37.35
N LEU A 181 0.36 20.18 36.85
CA LEU A 181 1.21 21.16 37.56
C LEU A 181 0.53 22.52 37.73
N LEU A 182 -0.14 23.04 36.70
CA LEU A 182 -0.88 24.30 36.79
C LEU A 182 -2.07 24.19 37.74
N THR A 183 -2.79 23.06 37.72
CA THR A 183 -3.89 22.79 38.66
C THR A 183 -3.38 22.72 40.10
N LEU A 184 -2.25 22.06 40.34
CA LEU A 184 -1.59 22.02 41.66
C LEU A 184 -1.10 23.41 42.09
N ALA A 185 -0.59 24.21 41.15
CA ALA A 185 -0.17 25.58 41.43
C ALA A 185 -1.35 26.44 41.90
N ASP A 186 -2.56 26.22 41.39
CA ASP A 186 -3.73 26.95 41.87
C ASP A 186 -4.15 26.52 43.28
N ALA A 187 -4.06 25.23 43.59
CA ALA A 187 -4.45 24.67 44.87
C ALA A 187 -3.48 25.03 46.03
N VAL A 188 -2.18 25.15 45.76
CA VAL A 188 -1.15 25.37 46.80
C VAL A 188 -0.98 26.86 47.13
N ARG A 189 -0.97 27.21 48.43
CA ARG A 189 -0.79 28.60 48.91
C ARG A 189 0.65 28.98 49.31
N ASN A 190 1.58 28.03 49.29
CA ASN A 190 2.97 28.22 49.72
C ASN A 190 3.91 28.64 48.57
N ARG A 191 5.19 28.95 48.88
CA ARG A 191 6.22 29.32 47.88
C ARG A 191 6.39 28.30 46.74
N ALA A 192 6.07 27.02 46.97
CA ALA A 192 6.05 25.98 45.96
C ALA A 192 5.12 26.29 44.76
N ARG A 193 4.08 27.12 44.96
CA ARG A 193 3.17 27.60 43.91
C ARG A 193 3.91 28.19 42.71
N TYR A 194 4.95 28.98 42.96
CA TYR A 194 5.71 29.64 41.88
C TYR A 194 6.54 28.65 41.06
N PHE A 195 7.12 27.63 41.71
CA PHE A 195 7.84 26.57 41.01
C PHE A 195 6.91 25.72 40.13
N LEU A 196 5.72 25.38 40.65
CA LEU A 196 4.71 24.63 39.90
C LEU A 196 4.17 25.43 38.72
N LEU A 197 3.88 26.73 38.92
CA LEU A 197 3.44 27.63 37.86
C LEU A 197 4.50 27.75 36.76
N PHE A 198 5.76 28.02 37.15
CA PHE A 198 6.85 28.13 36.18
C PHE A 198 7.08 26.82 35.43
N GLY A 199 7.05 25.68 36.12
CA GLY A 199 7.19 24.37 35.49
C GLY A 199 6.06 24.07 34.50
N GLY A 200 4.81 24.30 34.89
CA GLY A 200 3.65 24.12 34.02
C GLY A 200 3.69 25.05 32.81
N PHE A 201 4.03 26.33 33.01
CA PHE A 201 4.19 27.29 31.92
C PHE A 201 5.34 26.91 30.96
N ALA A 202 6.48 26.50 31.49
CA ALA A 202 7.61 26.05 30.67
C ALA A 202 7.22 24.85 29.80
N ILE A 203 6.57 23.83 30.39
CA ILE A 203 6.13 22.64 29.63
C ILE A 203 5.07 23.02 28.59
N LEU A 204 4.15 23.95 28.89
CA LEU A 204 3.19 24.46 27.91
C LEU A 204 3.90 25.07 26.70
N VAL A 205 4.86 25.96 26.93
CA VAL A 205 5.62 26.63 25.86
C VAL A 205 6.44 25.62 25.05
N PHE A 206 7.21 24.76 25.73
CA PHE A 206 8.03 23.74 25.07
C PHE A 206 7.19 22.70 24.32
N GLY A 207 6.08 22.25 24.91
CA GLY A 207 5.16 21.30 24.26
C GLY A 207 4.50 21.91 23.03
N SER A 208 4.08 23.17 23.10
CA SER A 208 3.50 23.89 21.95
C SER A 208 4.54 24.08 20.83
N LEU A 209 5.78 24.44 21.18
CA LEU A 209 6.88 24.57 20.22
C LEU A 209 7.23 23.22 19.58
N ALA A 210 7.30 22.15 20.38
CA ALA A 210 7.56 20.81 19.88
C ALA A 210 6.47 20.33 18.91
N ALA A 211 5.19 20.58 19.22
CA ALA A 211 4.08 20.26 18.32
C ALA A 211 4.21 21.01 16.99
N PHE A 212 4.58 22.29 17.05
CA PHE A 212 4.82 23.09 15.85
C PHE A 212 5.98 22.55 15.01
N LEU A 213 7.10 22.18 15.65
CA LEU A 213 8.26 21.61 14.96
C LEU A 213 7.96 20.28 14.28
N VAL A 214 7.21 19.39 14.96
CA VAL A 214 6.76 18.12 14.37
C VAL A 214 5.89 18.40 13.15
N GLU A 215 4.97 19.37 13.23
CA GLU A 215 4.12 19.70 12.09
C GLU A 215 4.93 20.20 10.88
N VAL A 216 5.94 21.06 11.11
CA VAL A 216 6.80 21.58 10.04
C VAL A 216 7.69 20.50 9.42
N TYR A 217 8.25 19.60 10.25
CA TYR A 217 9.14 18.55 9.77
C TYR A 217 8.42 17.55 8.85
N TYR A 218 7.20 17.14 9.20
CA TYR A 218 6.41 16.18 8.42
C TYR A 218 5.55 16.81 7.30
N TRP A 219 5.70 18.12 7.04
CA TRP A 219 5.01 18.79 5.93
C TRP A 219 5.85 18.86 4.65
N GLN A 220 7.13 18.49 4.73
CA GLN A 220 8.01 18.29 3.58
C GLN A 220 7.86 16.87 3.04
#